data_AF-A0A2K6EWF0-F1
#
_entry.id   AF-A0A2K6EWF0-F1
#
_cell.length_a   1.000
_cell.length_b   1.000
_cell.length_c   1.000
_cell.angle_alpha   90.00
_cell.angle_beta   90.00
_cell.angle_gamma   90.00
#
_symmetry.space_group_name_H-M   'P 1'
#
loop_
_entity.id
_entity.type
_entity.pdbx_description
1 polymer ?
#
loop_
_entity_poly.entity_id
_entity_poly.type
_entity_poly.pdbx_seq_one_letter_code
_entity_poly.pdbx_strand_id
1 'polypeptide(L)'
;MKLLVLAALLACCQTHDQCYDQAKKLDSCKSLWDNPYTNSYSYTCSGTEITCSSNNEECEAFICNCDLNAATCFSKVPYNAENKNLDTKKYCQD
;
A
#
# COMPACT_ATOMS: atom_id res chain seq x y z
N MET A 1 -4.54 25.76 3.78
CA MET A 1 -3.98 24.95 2.67
C MET A 1 -3.00 23.87 3.12
N LYS A 2 -2.03 24.15 4.02
CA LYS A 2 -1.11 23.12 4.58
C LYS A 2 -1.79 21.88 5.19
N LEU A 3 -2.94 22.04 5.86
CA LEU A 3 -3.71 20.91 6.41
C LEU A 3 -4.23 19.92 5.36
N LEU A 4 -4.61 20.40 4.16
CA LEU A 4 -5.15 19.54 3.08
C LEU A 4 -4.07 18.62 2.48
N VAL A 5 -2.80 19.03 2.53
CA VAL A 5 -1.68 18.29 1.95
C VAL A 5 -1.18 17.16 2.87
N LEU A 6 -1.39 17.28 4.19
CA LEU A 6 -1.17 16.16 5.12
C LEU A 6 -2.06 14.96 4.77
N ALA A 7 -3.34 15.23 4.47
CA ALA A 7 -4.34 14.18 4.42
C ALA A 7 -4.20 13.22 3.22
N ALA A 8 -3.87 13.73 2.03
CA ALA A 8 -4.01 12.92 0.80
C ALA A 8 -3.00 11.77 0.71
N LEU A 9 -1.70 12.04 0.92
CA LEU A 9 -0.67 10.99 0.87
C LEU A 9 -0.76 10.05 2.08
N LEU A 10 -1.08 10.59 3.27
CA LEU A 10 -1.30 9.75 4.45
C LEU A 10 -2.51 8.82 4.28
N ALA A 11 -3.58 9.26 3.62
CA ALA A 11 -4.75 8.43 3.34
C ALA A 11 -4.43 7.26 2.40
N CYS A 12 -3.54 7.47 1.41
CA CYS A 12 -3.03 6.37 0.57
C CYS A 12 -2.33 5.31 1.42
N CYS A 13 -1.44 5.72 2.35
CA CYS A 13 -0.76 4.79 3.26
C CYS A 13 -1.75 4.09 4.20
N GLN A 14 -2.71 4.81 4.77
CA GLN A 14 -3.73 4.22 5.65
C GLN A 14 -4.55 3.15 4.92
N THR A 15 -4.92 3.40 3.67
CA THR A 15 -5.64 2.44 2.83
C THR A 15 -4.77 1.21 2.54
N HIS A 16 -3.48 1.41 2.30
CA HIS A 16 -2.51 0.34 2.10
C HIS A 16 -2.34 -0.54 3.34
N ASP A 17 -2.19 0.07 4.53
CA ASP A 17 -2.10 -0.64 5.80
C ASP A 17 -3.36 -1.49 6.07
N GLN A 18 -4.55 -0.91 5.81
CA GLN A 18 -5.82 -1.63 5.92
C GLN A 18 -5.89 -2.81 4.93
N CYS A 19 -5.37 -2.64 3.72
CA CYS A 19 -5.29 -3.71 2.73
C CYS A 19 -4.37 -4.84 3.21
N TYR A 20 -3.21 -4.53 3.78
CA TYR A 20 -2.32 -5.53 4.37
C TYR A 20 -2.93 -6.22 5.59
N ASP A 21 -3.72 -5.53 6.40
CA ASP A 21 -4.44 -6.16 7.51
C ASP A 21 -5.57 -7.09 7.04
N GLN A 22 -6.14 -6.84 5.86
CA GLN A 22 -7.02 -7.79 5.20
C GLN A 22 -6.25 -8.98 4.64
N ALA A 23 -5.08 -8.75 4.02
CA ALA A 23 -4.22 -9.81 3.51
C ALA A 23 -3.83 -10.80 4.61
N LYS A 24 -3.42 -10.31 5.79
CA LYS A 24 -3.10 -11.15 6.97
C LYS A 24 -4.27 -12.01 7.48
N LYS A 25 -5.51 -11.68 7.11
CA LYS A 25 -6.73 -12.40 7.51
C LYS A 25 -7.23 -13.38 6.44
N LEU A 26 -6.74 -13.28 5.20
CA LEU A 26 -7.12 -14.18 4.12
C LEU A 26 -6.64 -15.60 4.41
N ASP A 27 -7.51 -16.58 4.20
CA ASP A 27 -7.17 -17.99 4.35
C ASP A 27 -6.01 -18.42 3.44
N SER A 28 -5.97 -17.85 2.23
CA SER A 28 -4.91 -18.04 1.25
C SER A 28 -3.54 -17.47 1.67
N CYS A 29 -3.50 -16.61 2.70
CA CYS A 29 -2.29 -15.96 3.21
C CYS A 29 -1.85 -16.46 4.60
N LYS A 30 -2.38 -17.60 5.08
CA LYS A 30 -2.14 -18.08 6.46
C LYS A 30 -0.84 -18.83 6.70
N SER A 31 -0.06 -19.12 5.65
CA SER A 31 1.24 -19.77 5.85
C SER A 31 2.20 -18.84 6.60
N LEU A 32 3.13 -19.41 7.37
CA LEU A 32 4.13 -18.64 8.13
C LEU A 32 5.00 -17.72 7.25
N TRP A 33 5.07 -17.99 5.95
CA TRP A 33 5.86 -17.26 4.97
C TRP A 33 5.03 -16.28 4.12
N ASP A 34 3.69 -16.37 4.17
CA ASP A 34 2.75 -15.63 3.32
C ASP A 34 2.26 -14.33 3.98
N ASN A 35 3.16 -13.63 4.64
CA ASN A 35 2.89 -12.29 5.16
C ASN A 35 2.98 -11.27 4.00
N PRO A 36 2.09 -10.27 3.89
CA PRO A 36 2.18 -9.21 2.87
C PRO A 36 3.53 -8.49 2.77
N TYR A 37 4.36 -8.51 3.81
CA TYR A 37 5.70 -7.92 3.77
C TYR A 37 6.79 -8.81 3.16
N THR A 38 6.57 -10.13 3.07
CA THR A 38 7.60 -11.11 2.65
C THR A 38 7.18 -11.96 1.46
N ASN A 39 5.89 -12.00 1.14
CA ASN A 39 5.37 -12.77 0.04
C ASN A 39 5.74 -12.10 -1.30
N SER A 40 6.42 -12.85 -2.17
CA SER A 40 6.78 -12.37 -3.50
C SER A 40 5.62 -12.59 -4.46
N TYR A 41 5.30 -11.59 -5.27
CA TYR A 41 4.29 -11.72 -6.32
C TYR A 41 4.86 -11.25 -7.67
N SER A 42 4.23 -11.66 -8.76
CA SER A 42 4.62 -11.26 -10.12
C SER A 42 3.82 -10.05 -10.60
N TYR A 43 4.52 -9.06 -11.17
CA TYR A 43 3.93 -7.90 -11.82
C TYR A 43 4.77 -7.46 -13.02
N THR A 44 4.19 -6.67 -13.91
CA THR A 44 4.90 -5.96 -14.98
C THR A 44 4.67 -4.47 -14.87
N CYS A 45 5.60 -3.69 -15.43
CA CYS A 45 5.50 -2.25 -15.54
C CYS A 45 5.79 -1.85 -16.99
N SER A 46 4.85 -1.16 -17.63
CA SER A 46 4.98 -0.63 -18.98
C SER A 46 4.72 0.87 -18.96
N GLY A 47 5.78 1.66 -19.07
CA GLY A 47 5.70 3.11 -18.90
C GLY A 47 5.28 3.50 -17.48
N THR A 48 4.03 3.94 -17.32
CA THR A 48 3.45 4.33 -16.00
C THR A 48 2.35 3.38 -15.54
N GLU A 49 2.09 2.31 -16.30
CA GLU A 49 1.06 1.33 -16.02
C GLU A 49 1.67 0.09 -15.39
N ILE A 50 1.09 -0.36 -14.28
CA ILE A 50 1.49 -1.55 -13.54
C ILE A 50 0.38 -2.59 -13.71
N THR A 51 0.77 -3.84 -13.99
CA THR A 51 -0.17 -4.95 -14.13
C THR A 51 0.24 -6.10 -13.22
N CYS A 52 -0.65 -6.51 -12.32
CA CYS A 52 -0.50 -7.75 -11.55
C CYS A 52 -0.68 -8.96 -12.46
N SER A 53 0.25 -9.92 -12.39
CA SER A 53 0.22 -11.13 -13.22
C SER A 53 -1.02 -11.98 -12.94
N SER A 54 -1.64 -12.52 -13.99
CA SER A 54 -2.72 -13.51 -13.85
C SER A 54 -2.23 -14.87 -13.33
N ASN A 55 -0.92 -15.07 -13.26
CA ASN A 55 -0.31 -16.30 -12.72
C ASN A 55 -0.08 -16.24 -11.21
N ASN A 56 -0.40 -15.11 -10.56
CA ASN A 56 -0.31 -15.00 -9.11
C ASN A 56 -1.38 -15.86 -8.46
N GLU A 57 -1.01 -16.60 -7.42
CA GLU A 57 -1.96 -17.28 -6.55
C GLU A 57 -2.79 -16.26 -5.75
N GLU A 58 -3.88 -16.69 -5.12
CA GLU A 58 -4.85 -15.78 -4.49
C GLU A 58 -4.21 -14.75 -3.54
N CYS A 59 -3.29 -15.20 -2.66
CA CYS A 59 -2.61 -14.31 -1.73
C CYS A 59 -1.69 -13.31 -2.43
N GLU A 60 -0.88 -13.78 -3.38
CA GLU A 60 0.05 -12.97 -4.18
C GLU A 60 -0.71 -11.92 -5.00
N ALA A 61 -1.84 -12.32 -5.60
CA ALA A 61 -2.69 -11.44 -6.37
C ALA A 61 -3.33 -10.37 -5.48
N PHE A 62 -3.77 -10.72 -4.28
CA PHE A 62 -4.33 -9.77 -3.34
C PHE A 62 -3.30 -8.74 -2.88
N ILE A 63 -2.10 -9.18 -2.49
CA ILE A 63 -1.01 -8.30 -2.05
C ILE A 63 -0.55 -7.41 -3.21
N CYS A 64 -0.39 -7.97 -4.41
CA CYS A 64 -0.03 -7.18 -5.60
C CYS A 64 -1.05 -6.05 -5.86
N ASN A 65 -2.34 -6.33 -5.70
CA ASN A 65 -3.38 -5.30 -5.85
C ASN A 65 -3.35 -4.25 -4.74
N CYS A 66 -3.00 -4.60 -3.50
CA CYS A 66 -2.75 -3.61 -2.45
C CYS A 66 -1.64 -2.62 -2.87
N ASP A 67 -0.53 -3.15 -3.38
CA ASP A 67 0.65 -2.34 -3.75
C ASP A 67 0.41 -1.54 -5.03
N LEU A 68 -0.27 -2.12 -6.03
CA LEU A 68 -0.73 -1.43 -7.24
C LEU A 68 -1.62 -0.23 -6.89
N ASN A 69 -2.59 -0.42 -6.00
CA ASN A 69 -3.51 0.64 -5.58
C ASN A 69 -2.77 1.75 -4.82
N ALA A 70 -1.84 1.40 -3.93
CA ALA A 70 -1.01 2.35 -3.22
C ALA A 70 -0.13 3.17 -4.18
N ALA A 71 0.59 2.51 -5.10
CA ALA A 71 1.43 3.17 -6.09
C ALA A 71 0.62 4.11 -6.99
N THR A 72 -0.56 3.67 -7.42
CA THR A 72 -1.50 4.50 -8.20
C THR A 72 -2.02 5.68 -7.39
N CYS A 73 -2.25 5.52 -6.09
CA CYS A 73 -2.67 6.60 -5.21
C CYS A 73 -1.55 7.63 -5.03
N PHE A 74 -0.33 7.17 -4.77
CA PHE A 74 0.86 8.02 -4.60
C PHE A 74 1.16 8.87 -5.83
N SER A 75 0.92 8.35 -7.04
CA SER A 75 1.15 9.10 -8.28
C SER A 75 0.13 10.22 -8.53
N LYS A 76 -1.02 10.20 -7.85
CA LYS A 76 -2.14 11.14 -8.03
C LYS A 76 -2.21 12.24 -6.97
N VAL A 77 -1.45 12.12 -5.88
CA VAL A 77 -1.47 13.05 -4.75
C VAL A 77 -0.16 13.83 -4.64
N PRO A 78 -0.18 15.10 -4.21
CA PRO A 78 1.04 15.88 -4.06
C PRO A 78 1.90 15.38 -2.90
N TYR A 79 3.22 15.40 -3.09
CA TYR A 79 4.18 15.17 -2.02
C TYR A 79 4.49 16.46 -1.25
N ASN A 80 4.45 16.40 0.08
CA ASN A 80 4.90 17.49 0.95
C ASN A 80 6.11 17.07 1.77
N ALA A 81 7.26 17.68 1.47
CA ALA A 81 8.51 17.39 2.16
C ALA A 81 8.48 17.71 3.66
N GLU A 82 7.66 18.68 4.10
CA GLU A 82 7.50 19.01 5.53
C GLU A 82 6.88 17.85 6.34
N ASN A 83 6.20 16.91 5.67
CA ASN A 83 5.56 15.78 6.32
C ASN A 83 6.49 14.57 6.47
N LYS A 84 7.69 14.61 5.89
CA LYS A 84 8.65 13.53 6.01
C LYS A 84 9.16 13.46 7.45
N ASN A 85 9.10 12.27 8.05
CA ASN A 85 9.53 12.03 9.44
C ASN A 85 8.80 12.92 10.47
N LEU A 86 7.50 13.15 10.27
CA LEU A 86 6.65 13.80 11.27
C LEU A 86 6.77 13.11 12.64
N ASP A 87 6.79 13.91 13.70
CA ASP A 87 6.65 13.40 15.07
C ASP A 87 5.24 12.83 15.26
N THR A 88 5.12 11.52 15.07
CA THR A 88 3.83 10.83 15.10
C THR A 88 3.16 10.93 16.47
N LYS A 89 3.92 10.95 17.57
CA LYS A 89 3.36 11.09 18.92
C LYS A 89 2.73 12.45 19.17
N LYS A 90 3.20 13.48 18.45
CA LYS A 90 2.70 14.84 18.57
C LYS A 90 1.54 15.13 17.62
N TYR A 91 1.59 14.58 16.40
CA TYR A 91 0.70 14.98 15.32
C TYR A 91 -0.31 13.91 14.90
N CYS A 92 -0.14 12.65 15.30
CA CYS A 92 -1.12 11.58 15.11
C CYS A 92 -1.73 11.25 16.46
N GLN A 93 -3.06 11.29 16.56
CA GLN A 93 -3.79 10.87 17.75
C GLN A 93 -4.28 9.43 17.55
N ASP A 94 -4.22 8.63 18.62
CA ASP A 94 -4.75 7.26 18.67
C ASP A 94 -6.29 7.24 18.61
#